data_AF-A0A0F9NW85-F1
#
_entry.id   AF-A0A0F9NW85-F1
#
_cell.length_a   1.000
_cell.length_b   1.000
_cell.length_c   1.000
_cell.angle_alpha   90.00
_cell.angle_beta   90.00
_cell.angle_gamma   90.00
#
_symmetry.space_group_name_H-M   'P 1'
#
loop_
_entity.id
_entity.type
_entity.pdbx_description
1 polymer ?
#
loop_
_entity_poly.entity_id
_entity_poly.type
_entity_poly.pdbx_seq_one_letter_code
_entity_poly.pdbx_strand_id
1 'polypeptide(L)'
;MKFRNGFVSNSSSSSFVVAFSKVPTSAEEVRQLMFEDISNYWSYDKEYNTTDIAERVFQDIKEQKKPASKKQITDAISCGYYEGAPDIPSLGGYHNKEKKEEVWAEFDKKWDKGAKNISKEFMTKNAVKVIYTFSYADNENEFGSMMEHSGIFKNLPHIKISCH
;
A
#
# COMPACT_ATOMS: atom_id res chain seq x y z
N MET A 1 -10.51 -2.19 -22.58
CA MET A 1 -9.55 -2.77 -21.62
C MET A 1 -8.59 -1.69 -21.16
N LYS A 2 -8.64 -1.22 -19.91
CA LYS A 2 -7.49 -0.50 -19.37
C LYS A 2 -6.42 -1.57 -19.18
N PHE A 3 -5.44 -1.61 -20.07
CA PHE A 3 -4.22 -2.33 -19.77
C PHE A 3 -3.64 -1.65 -18.52
N ARG A 4 -3.81 -2.30 -17.36
CA ARG A 4 -2.98 -2.00 -16.19
C ARG A 4 -1.59 -2.45 -16.61
N ASN A 5 -0.88 -1.58 -17.34
CA ASN A 5 0.53 -1.72 -17.70
C ASN A 5 1.37 -1.58 -16.42
N GLY A 6 1.13 -2.42 -15.43
CA GLY A 6 2.24 -2.99 -14.71
C GLY A 6 2.74 -4.09 -15.62
N PHE A 7 4.03 -4.11 -15.94
CA PHE A 7 4.67 -5.37 -16.27
C PHE A 7 4.13 -6.42 -15.30
N VAL A 8 3.76 -7.61 -15.79
CA VAL A 8 3.62 -8.79 -14.92
C VAL A 8 5.04 -9.09 -14.43
N SER A 9 5.52 -8.25 -13.53
CA SER A 9 6.72 -8.50 -12.76
C SER A 9 6.22 -9.51 -11.75
N ASN A 10 6.76 -10.72 -11.78
CA ASN A 10 6.50 -11.77 -10.80
C ASN A 10 7.09 -11.41 -9.43
N SER A 11 7.14 -10.11 -9.09
CA SER A 11 7.53 -9.60 -7.80
C SER A 11 6.27 -9.29 -7.04
N SER A 12 6.11 -9.97 -5.89
CA SER A 12 5.16 -9.54 -4.89
C SER A 12 5.58 -8.14 -4.47
N SER A 13 4.65 -7.20 -4.49
CA SER A 13 4.88 -5.90 -3.86
C SER A 13 3.68 -5.56 -3.03
N SER A 14 3.92 -4.91 -1.90
CA SER A 14 2.84 -4.40 -1.06
C SER A 14 2.78 -2.89 -1.16
N SER A 15 1.58 -2.37 -1.40
CA SER A 15 1.28 -0.96 -1.25
C SER A 15 0.79 -0.67 0.16
N PHE A 16 1.23 0.46 0.71
CA PHE A 16 0.83 0.93 2.02
C PHE A 16 0.22 2.32 1.90
N VAL A 17 -0.93 2.54 2.53
CA VAL A 17 -1.49 3.88 2.78
C VAL A 17 -1.33 4.16 4.26
N VAL A 18 -0.54 5.16 4.66
CA VAL A 18 -0.17 5.39 6.06
C VAL A 18 -0.51 6.82 6.46
N ALA A 19 -1.15 6.99 7.62
CA ALA A 19 -1.53 8.30 8.16
C ALA A 19 -0.62 8.72 9.33
N PHE A 20 0.12 9.80 9.16
CA PHE A 20 0.97 10.40 10.18
C PHE A 20 0.24 11.57 10.89
N SER A 21 0.48 11.73 12.18
CA SER A 21 -0.12 12.82 12.98
C SER A 21 0.31 14.22 12.54
N LYS A 22 1.46 14.34 11.87
CA LYS A 22 2.04 15.56 11.32
C LYS A 22 2.97 15.23 10.16
N VAL A 23 3.35 16.22 9.37
CA VAL A 23 4.41 16.06 8.35
C VAL A 23 5.74 15.88 9.08
N PRO A 24 6.39 14.71 8.99
CA PRO A 24 7.69 14.55 9.60
C PRO A 24 8.73 15.39 8.86
N THR A 25 9.67 15.96 9.60
CA THR A 25 10.72 16.87 9.14
C THR A 25 12.11 16.24 9.17
N SER A 26 12.25 15.07 9.79
CA SER A 26 13.48 14.30 9.86
C SER A 26 13.21 12.79 9.94
N ALA A 27 14.23 11.97 9.65
CA ALA A 27 14.18 10.52 9.87
C ALA A 27 13.96 10.17 11.34
N GLU A 28 14.53 10.93 12.29
CA GLU A 28 14.30 10.72 13.71
C GLU A 28 12.83 10.94 14.11
N GLU A 29 12.16 11.94 13.51
CA GLU A 29 10.74 12.15 13.74
C GLU A 29 9.89 11.02 13.14
N VAL A 30 10.27 10.48 11.98
CA VAL A 30 9.66 9.27 11.42
C VAL A 30 9.87 8.07 12.36
N ARG A 31 11.09 7.89 12.90
CA ARG A 31 11.43 6.82 13.83
C ARG A 31 10.55 6.90 15.08
N GLN A 32 10.44 8.08 15.69
CA GLN A 32 9.58 8.29 16.86
C GLN A 32 8.10 8.01 16.57
N LEU A 33 7.60 8.45 15.41
CA LEU A 33 6.20 8.20 15.01
C LEU A 33 5.91 6.72 14.74
N MET A 34 6.88 5.95 14.24
CA MET A 34 6.71 4.54 13.88
C MET A 34 7.05 3.57 15.02
N PHE A 35 8.06 3.90 15.82
CA PHE A 35 8.72 2.97 16.75
C PHE A 35 8.89 3.52 18.17
N GLU A 36 8.52 4.77 18.45
CA GLU A 36 8.71 5.41 19.75
C GLU A 36 10.20 5.32 20.18
N ASP A 37 10.48 4.79 21.38
CA ASP A 37 11.83 4.67 21.94
C ASP A 37 12.51 3.34 21.59
N ILE A 38 11.92 2.52 20.71
CA ILE A 38 12.52 1.26 20.29
C ILE A 38 13.67 1.56 19.34
N SER A 39 14.87 1.07 19.65
CA SER A 39 16.07 1.23 18.80
C SER A 39 16.13 0.19 17.68
N ASN A 40 15.63 -1.02 17.94
CA ASN A 40 15.75 -2.15 17.03
C ASN A 40 14.41 -2.84 16.76
N TYR A 41 14.23 -3.23 15.51
CA TYR A 41 13.05 -3.92 15.04
C TYR A 41 13.39 -5.36 14.67
N TRP A 42 12.70 -6.31 15.30
CA TRP A 42 12.84 -7.72 15.00
C TRP A 42 11.91 -8.13 13.87
N SER A 43 12.49 -8.70 12.82
CA SER A 43 11.77 -9.29 11.69
C SER A 43 12.33 -10.68 11.44
N TYR A 44 11.48 -11.69 11.56
CA TYR A 44 11.88 -13.10 11.52
C TYR A 44 13.02 -13.37 12.52
N ASP A 45 14.18 -13.81 12.05
CA ASP A 45 15.38 -14.14 12.82
C ASP A 45 16.45 -13.04 12.81
N LYS A 46 16.11 -11.84 12.30
CA LYS A 46 17.05 -10.72 12.17
C LYS A 46 16.57 -9.45 12.86
N GLU A 47 17.56 -8.75 13.41
CA GLU A 47 17.39 -7.44 14.03
C GLU A 47 17.80 -6.33 13.05
N TYR A 48 16.95 -5.30 12.93
CA TYR A 48 17.17 -4.14 12.07
C TYR A 48 17.17 -2.87 12.91
N ASN A 49 18.05 -1.92 12.60
CA ASN A 49 18.04 -0.64 13.27
C ASN A 49 16.80 0.16 12.81
N THR A 50 16.00 0.65 13.77
CA THR A 50 14.81 1.46 13.46
C THR A 50 15.16 2.79 12.78
N THR A 51 16.38 3.29 12.98
CA THR A 51 16.90 4.46 12.27
C THR A 51 17.01 4.20 10.78
N ASP A 52 17.57 3.06 10.35
CA ASP A 52 17.71 2.73 8.92
C ASP A 52 16.34 2.61 8.24
N ILE A 53 15.37 2.01 8.94
CA ILE A 53 13.98 1.91 8.48
C ILE A 53 13.37 3.30 8.32
N ALA A 54 13.53 4.14 9.34
CA ALA A 54 12.98 5.49 9.35
C ALA A 54 13.63 6.39 8.29
N GLU A 55 14.93 6.22 8.02
CA GLU A 55 15.65 6.92 6.95
C GLU A 55 15.09 6.57 5.58
N ARG A 56 14.85 5.27 5.30
CA ARG A 56 14.21 4.83 4.06
C ARG A 56 12.81 5.44 3.91
N VAL A 57 11.96 5.33 4.93
CA VAL A 57 10.60 5.90 4.90
C VAL A 57 10.63 7.41 4.73
N PHE A 58 11.54 8.11 5.42
CA PHE A 58 11.67 9.55 5.31
C PHE A 58 12.12 9.98 3.90
N GLN A 59 13.03 9.22 3.29
CA GLN A 59 13.44 9.44 1.91
C GLN A 59 12.24 9.29 0.96
N ASP A 60 11.43 8.24 1.11
CA ASP A 60 10.22 8.03 0.31
C ASP A 60 9.20 9.18 0.50
N ILE A 61 9.07 9.73 1.71
CA ILE A 61 8.22 10.90 1.99
C ILE A 61 8.73 12.14 1.24
N LYS A 62 10.04 12.40 1.26
CA LYS A 62 10.63 13.55 0.55
C LYS A 62 10.44 13.43 -0.97
N GLU A 63 10.57 12.23 -1.52
CA GLU A 63 10.40 11.97 -2.95
C GLU A 63 8.97 12.23 -3.44
N GLN A 64 7.97 11.97 -2.59
CA GLN A 64 6.57 12.30 -2.87
C GLN A 64 6.30 13.81 -2.91
N LYS A 65 7.15 14.64 -2.29
CA LYS A 65 7.09 16.13 -2.18
C LYS A 65 5.86 16.70 -1.47
N LYS A 66 4.73 15.99 -1.46
CA LYS A 66 3.46 16.38 -0.84
C LYS A 66 2.70 15.16 -0.36
N PRO A 67 1.77 15.31 0.60
CA PRO A 67 0.86 14.24 0.99
C PRO A 67 0.09 13.66 -0.21
N ALA A 68 -0.26 12.39 -0.11
CA ALA A 68 -0.97 11.66 -1.13
C ALA A 68 -2.34 12.28 -1.41
N SER A 69 -2.63 12.52 -2.69
CA SER A 69 -3.96 12.91 -3.15
C SER A 69 -4.95 11.75 -3.01
N LYS A 70 -6.26 12.05 -3.00
CA LYS A 70 -7.33 11.05 -3.03
C LYS A 70 -7.15 10.02 -4.16
N LYS A 71 -6.67 10.47 -5.33
CA LYS A 71 -6.39 9.59 -6.46
C LYS A 71 -5.27 8.61 -6.13
N GLN A 72 -4.14 9.09 -5.61
CA GLN A 72 -3.00 8.23 -5.23
C GLN A 72 -3.39 7.20 -4.16
N ILE A 73 -4.16 7.61 -3.14
CA ILE A 73 -4.66 6.70 -2.11
C ILE A 73 -5.57 5.62 -2.72
N THR A 74 -6.49 6.02 -3.61
CA THR A 74 -7.40 5.07 -4.28
C THR A 74 -6.63 4.11 -5.21
N ASP A 75 -5.66 4.64 -5.96
CA ASP A 75 -4.83 3.86 -6.88
C ASP A 75 -4.01 2.81 -6.09
N ALA A 76 -3.39 3.21 -4.97
CA ALA A 76 -2.68 2.32 -4.04
C ALA A 76 -3.57 1.19 -3.51
N ILE A 77 -4.82 1.50 -3.14
CA ILE A 77 -5.77 0.48 -2.68
C ILE A 77 -6.21 -0.44 -3.83
N SER A 78 -6.35 0.10 -5.03
CA SER A 78 -6.83 -0.65 -6.18
C SER A 78 -5.81 -1.61 -6.80
N CYS A 79 -4.53 -1.52 -6.40
CA CYS A 79 -3.45 -2.33 -6.96
C CYS A 79 -3.60 -3.83 -6.67
N GLY A 80 -4.35 -4.19 -5.63
CA GLY A 80 -4.39 -5.54 -5.10
C GLY A 80 -5.60 -5.80 -4.22
N TYR A 81 -5.65 -6.97 -3.59
CA TYR A 81 -6.80 -7.39 -2.81
C TYR A 81 -6.97 -6.53 -1.54
N TYR A 82 -8.21 -6.14 -1.27
CA TYR A 82 -8.62 -5.46 -0.04
C TYR A 82 -9.80 -6.19 0.61
N GLU A 83 -9.97 -6.04 1.92
CA GLU A 83 -11.09 -6.64 2.64
C GLU A 83 -12.43 -6.17 2.08
N GLY A 84 -13.31 -7.12 1.73
CA GLY A 84 -14.59 -6.83 1.08
C GLY A 84 -14.50 -6.55 -0.42
N ALA A 85 -13.36 -6.84 -1.06
CA ALA A 85 -13.25 -6.84 -2.51
C ALA A 85 -14.22 -7.85 -3.14
N PRO A 86 -14.78 -7.56 -4.32
CA PRO A 86 -15.65 -8.51 -5.01
C PRO A 86 -14.86 -9.75 -5.42
N ASP A 87 -15.52 -10.91 -5.39
CA ASP A 87 -14.94 -12.16 -5.88
C ASP A 87 -14.55 -12.05 -7.36
N ILE A 88 -13.38 -12.60 -7.69
CA ILE A 88 -12.92 -12.67 -9.07
C ILE A 88 -13.91 -13.55 -9.86
N PRO A 89 -14.46 -13.05 -10.98
CA PRO A 89 -15.44 -13.81 -11.75
C PRO A 89 -14.83 -15.11 -12.27
N SER A 90 -15.49 -16.23 -12.01
CA SER A 90 -15.13 -17.51 -12.61
C SER A 90 -15.43 -17.47 -14.11
N LEU A 91 -14.38 -17.62 -14.93
CA LEU A 91 -14.50 -17.64 -16.38
C LEU A 91 -14.72 -19.03 -16.97
N GLY A 92 -14.82 -20.06 -16.12
CA GLY A 92 -15.05 -21.44 -16.52
C GLY A 92 -16.44 -21.62 -17.11
N GLY A 93 -16.60 -21.28 -18.40
CA GLY A 93 -17.87 -21.37 -19.13
C GLY A 93 -18.07 -20.31 -20.22
N TYR A 94 -17.24 -19.26 -20.26
CA TYR A 94 -17.37 -18.20 -21.26
C TYR A 94 -16.47 -18.45 -22.48
N HIS A 95 -17.03 -19.09 -23.51
CA HIS A 95 -16.36 -19.24 -24.82
C HIS A 95 -16.47 -17.98 -25.71
N ASN A 96 -17.36 -17.04 -25.37
CA ASN A 96 -17.54 -15.79 -26.10
C ASN A 96 -16.71 -14.66 -25.48
N LYS A 97 -15.81 -14.07 -26.27
CA LYS A 97 -14.92 -12.98 -25.89
C LYS A 97 -15.66 -11.72 -25.41
N GLU A 98 -16.73 -11.32 -26.08
CA GLU A 98 -17.49 -10.10 -25.76
C GLU A 98 -18.13 -10.21 -24.37
N LYS A 99 -18.76 -11.35 -24.08
CA LYS A 99 -19.35 -11.62 -22.75
C LYS A 99 -18.28 -11.61 -21.64
N LYS A 100 -17.09 -12.14 -21.93
CA LYS A 100 -15.96 -12.08 -21.00
C LYS A 100 -15.54 -10.64 -20.72
N GLU A 101 -15.43 -9.80 -21.75
CA GLU A 101 -15.08 -8.38 -21.58
C GLU A 101 -16.11 -7.59 -20.77
N GLU A 102 -17.40 -7.86 -20.99
CA GLU A 102 -18.49 -7.24 -20.22
C GLU A 102 -18.42 -7.59 -18.73
N VAL A 103 -18.26 -8.88 -18.40
CA VAL A 103 -18.11 -9.36 -17.02
C VAL A 103 -16.91 -8.71 -16.33
N TRP A 104 -15.76 -8.63 -17.01
CA TRP A 104 -14.58 -7.94 -16.47
C TRP A 104 -14.81 -6.44 -16.29
N ALA A 105 -15.50 -5.78 -17.22
CA ALA A 105 -15.80 -4.36 -17.09
C ALA A 105 -16.74 -4.06 -15.90
N GLU A 106 -17.70 -4.95 -15.62
CA GLU A 106 -18.53 -4.84 -14.42
C GLU A 106 -17.74 -5.10 -13.14
N PHE A 107 -16.88 -6.12 -13.15
CA PHE A 107 -15.98 -6.42 -12.04
C PHE A 107 -15.08 -5.22 -11.73
N ASP A 108 -14.42 -4.64 -12.74
CA ASP A 108 -13.56 -3.46 -12.59
C ASP A 108 -14.34 -2.27 -11.99
N LYS A 109 -15.58 -2.04 -12.43
CA LYS A 109 -16.44 -0.98 -11.86
C LYS A 109 -16.73 -1.23 -10.37
N LYS A 110 -17.04 -2.47 -9.98
CA LYS A 110 -17.28 -2.85 -8.58
C LYS A 110 -16.00 -2.71 -7.75
N TRP A 111 -14.86 -3.16 -8.29
CA TRP A 111 -13.54 -3.05 -7.68
C TRP A 111 -13.13 -1.59 -7.45
N ASP A 112 -13.24 -0.74 -8.46
CA ASP A 112 -12.93 0.68 -8.36
C ASP A 112 -13.86 1.39 -7.36
N LYS A 113 -15.12 0.98 -7.30
CA LYS A 113 -16.09 1.53 -6.33
C LYS A 113 -15.73 1.13 -4.89
N GLY A 114 -15.34 -0.13 -4.66
CA GLY A 114 -14.90 -0.60 -3.34
C GLY A 114 -13.64 0.14 -2.87
N ALA A 115 -12.62 0.23 -3.72
CA ALA A 115 -11.39 0.97 -3.41
C ALA A 115 -11.68 2.45 -3.08
N LYS A 116 -12.58 3.11 -3.82
CA LYS A 116 -13.02 4.49 -3.52
C LYS A 116 -13.72 4.62 -2.18
N ASN A 117 -14.53 3.63 -1.78
CA ASN A 117 -15.22 3.65 -0.50
C ASN A 117 -14.23 3.49 0.66
N ILE A 118 -13.31 2.54 0.57
CA ILE A 118 -12.26 2.32 1.58
C ILE A 118 -11.36 3.55 1.68
N SER A 119 -10.91 4.10 0.54
CA SER A 119 -10.14 5.34 0.48
C SER A 119 -10.87 6.48 1.21
N LYS A 120 -12.16 6.67 0.91
CA LYS A 120 -12.99 7.70 1.57
C LYS A 120 -13.08 7.46 3.07
N GLU A 121 -13.37 6.24 3.50
CA GLU A 121 -13.50 5.90 4.91
C GLU A 121 -12.19 6.13 5.67
N PHE A 122 -11.07 5.68 5.12
CA PHE A 122 -9.74 5.86 5.71
C PHE A 122 -9.38 7.34 5.83
N MET A 123 -9.63 8.14 4.78
CA MET A 123 -9.42 9.58 4.81
C MET A 123 -10.32 10.28 5.84
N THR A 124 -11.59 9.88 5.95
CA THR A 124 -12.52 10.46 6.94
C THR A 124 -12.10 10.14 8.36
N LYS A 125 -11.71 8.88 8.65
CA LYS A 125 -11.21 8.47 9.97
C LYS A 125 -9.91 9.17 10.36
N ASN A 126 -9.13 9.64 9.37
CA ASN A 126 -7.83 10.28 9.56
C ASN A 126 -7.80 11.74 9.04
N ALA A 127 -8.93 12.46 9.11
CA ALA A 127 -9.08 13.76 8.44
C ALA A 127 -8.10 14.85 8.87
N VAL A 128 -7.56 14.79 10.10
CA VAL A 128 -6.57 15.74 10.64
C VAL A 128 -5.11 15.30 10.43
N LYS A 129 -4.90 14.13 9.83
CA LYS A 129 -3.58 13.52 9.62
C LYS A 129 -3.10 13.76 8.19
N VAL A 130 -1.80 13.60 7.99
CA VAL A 130 -1.20 13.61 6.64
C VAL A 130 -0.98 12.18 6.17
N ILE A 131 -1.41 11.89 4.94
CA ILE A 131 -1.40 10.54 4.40
C ILE A 131 -0.32 10.44 3.32
N TYR A 132 0.48 9.39 3.37
CA TYR A 132 1.47 9.04 2.34
C TYR A 132 1.20 7.63 1.83
N THR A 133 1.69 7.34 0.63
CA THR A 133 1.62 6.00 0.04
C THR A 133 3.03 5.45 -0.16
N PHE A 134 3.25 4.19 0.19
CA PHE A 134 4.53 3.49 0.02
C PHE A 134 4.34 2.23 -0.81
N SER A 135 5.42 1.76 -1.43
CA SER A 135 5.45 0.51 -2.19
C SER A 135 6.78 -0.17 -1.91
N TYR A 136 6.74 -1.38 -1.35
CA TYR A 136 7.94 -2.19 -1.08
C TYR A 136 7.78 -3.56 -1.72
N ALA A 137 8.87 -4.13 -2.20
CA ALA A 137 8.90 -5.39 -2.91
C ALA A 137 9.99 -6.32 -2.36
N ASP A 138 9.69 -7.61 -2.38
CA ASP A 138 10.54 -8.71 -1.90
C ASP A 138 11.82 -8.91 -2.72
N ASN A 139 11.85 -8.39 -3.95
CA ASN A 139 12.93 -8.58 -4.90
C ASN A 139 14.02 -7.50 -4.87
N GLU A 140 13.91 -6.47 -4.04
CA GLU A 140 14.96 -5.44 -3.93
C GLU A 140 16.21 -6.00 -3.24
N ASN A 141 16.01 -6.57 -2.05
CA ASN A 141 17.00 -7.24 -1.20
C ASN A 141 16.30 -7.70 0.10
N GLU A 142 17.07 -8.30 1.01
CA GLU A 142 16.58 -8.72 2.33
C GLU A 142 15.93 -7.57 3.14
N PHE A 143 16.44 -6.34 3.01
CA PHE A 143 15.85 -5.18 3.66
C PHE A 143 14.50 -4.80 3.02
N GLY A 144 14.38 -4.84 1.68
CA GLY A 144 13.12 -4.62 0.97
C GLY A 144 12.05 -5.64 1.33
N SER A 145 12.42 -6.92 1.41
CA SER A 145 11.53 -7.99 1.89
C SER A 145 11.05 -7.75 3.33
N MET A 146 11.95 -7.32 4.22
CA MET A 146 11.59 -6.94 5.59
C MET A 146 10.60 -5.75 5.58
N MET A 147 10.84 -4.71 4.79
CA MET A 147 9.96 -3.54 4.69
C MET A 147 8.56 -3.93 4.21
N GLU A 148 8.46 -4.88 3.29
CA GLU A 148 7.19 -5.38 2.77
C GLU A 148 6.42 -6.23 3.80
N HIS A 149 7.10 -7.17 4.47
CA HIS A 149 6.40 -8.22 5.22
C HIS A 149 6.24 -7.96 6.72
N SER A 150 7.10 -7.13 7.32
CA SER A 150 7.27 -7.18 8.78
C SER A 150 6.28 -6.34 9.57
N GLY A 151 5.50 -5.48 8.91
CA GLY A 151 4.54 -4.61 9.61
C GLY A 151 5.22 -3.42 10.30
N ILE A 152 6.18 -2.79 9.61
CA ILE A 152 6.91 -1.62 10.09
C ILE A 152 5.99 -0.43 10.45
N PHE A 153 4.78 -0.37 9.87
CA PHE A 153 3.79 0.67 10.13
C PHE A 153 2.76 0.30 11.21
N LYS A 154 2.95 -0.79 11.97
CA LYS A 154 1.94 -1.33 12.92
C LYS A 154 1.43 -0.32 13.96
N ASN A 155 2.24 0.67 14.34
CA ASN A 155 1.89 1.68 15.34
C ASN A 155 1.19 2.92 14.71
N LEU A 156 1.07 2.96 13.39
CA LEU A 156 0.37 4.02 12.66
C LEU A 156 -0.92 3.47 12.06
N PRO A 157 -1.99 4.29 11.92
CA PRO A 157 -3.12 3.90 11.09
C PRO A 157 -2.65 3.71 9.66
N HIS A 158 -2.83 2.51 9.13
CA HIS A 158 -2.43 2.16 7.79
C HIS A 158 -3.36 1.13 7.15
N ILE A 159 -3.27 1.05 5.82
CA ILE A 159 -3.81 -0.06 5.02
C ILE A 159 -2.62 -0.67 4.29
N LYS A 160 -2.49 -2.00 4.34
CA LYS A 160 -1.55 -2.78 3.52
C LYS A 160 -2.33 -3.53 2.46
N ILE A 161 -1.86 -3.50 1.22
CA ILE A 161 -2.45 -4.18 0.06
C ILE A 161 -1.36 -4.95 -0.66
N SER A 162 -1.54 -6.25 -0.83
CA SER A 162 -0.65 -7.08 -1.66
C SER A 162 -1.03 -6.90 -3.13
N CYS A 163 -0.16 -6.24 -3.89
CA CYS A 163 -0.29 -6.09 -5.33
C CYS A 163 0.39 -7.30 -6.01
N HIS A 164 -0.40 -8.12 -6.71
CA HIS A 164 0.05 -9.29 -7.48
C HIS A 164 -0.43 -9.19 -8.92
#